data_AF-A0A534WFK5-F1
#
_entry.id   AF-A0A534WFK5-F1
#
_cell.length_a   1.000
_cell.length_b   1.000
_cell.length_c   1.000
_cell.angle_alpha   90.00
_cell.angle_beta   90.00
_cell.angle_gamma   90.00
#
_symmetry.space_group_name_H-M   'P 1'
#
loop_
_entity.id
_entity.type
_entity.pdbx_description
1 polymer ?
#
loop_
_entity_poly.entity_id
_entity_poly.type
_entity_poly.pdbx_seq_one_letter_code
_entity_poly.pdbx_strand_id
1 'polypeptide(L)'
;MRFTDVAGEYRFTLVDGKPRFLDGRAKDPDFELTMAPGAVTAIASNPNADVGDLGILFFQHIIAQDPQSKIGVKLHSGLLKLTKRGWLGVMMSGGAKVFGWMAAKGLKGPSAIAHALGRLRKG
;
A
#
# COMPACT_ATOMS: atom_id res chain seq x y z
N MET A 1 0.22 1.03 10.90
CA MET A 1 0.39 2.26 10.12
C MET A 1 0.88 3.34 11.06
N ARG A 2 1.88 4.10 10.62
CA ARG A 2 2.46 5.21 11.37
C ARG A 2 2.64 6.39 10.42
N PHE A 3 2.37 7.59 10.90
CA PHE A 3 2.66 8.83 10.20
C PHE A 3 3.95 9.42 10.79
N THR A 4 4.81 10.00 9.98
CA THR A 4 6.09 10.53 10.49
C THR A 4 5.93 11.85 11.24
N ASP A 5 4.81 12.54 11.02
CA ASP A 5 4.48 13.86 11.54
C ASP A 5 3.35 13.84 12.59
N VAL A 6 2.71 12.69 12.83
CA VAL A 6 1.67 12.52 13.85
C VAL A 6 2.10 11.47 14.85
N ALA A 7 2.01 11.80 16.14
CA ALA A 7 2.27 10.86 17.22
C ALA A 7 1.17 9.80 17.30
N GLY A 8 1.56 8.52 17.29
CA GLY A 8 0.65 7.40 17.47
C GLY A 8 0.90 6.26 16.50
N GLU A 9 0.24 5.14 16.78
CA GLU A 9 0.16 4.01 15.88
C GLU A 9 -1.29 3.76 15.56
N TYR A 10 -1.55 3.36 14.31
CA TYR A 10 -2.89 3.12 13.82
C TYR A 10 -2.94 1.80 13.05
N ARG A 11 -4.12 1.21 12.97
CA ARG A 11 -4.36 0.03 12.14
C ARG A 11 -5.60 0.22 11.29
N PHE A 12 -5.48 -0.29 10.07
CA PHE A 12 -6.59 -0.42 9.16
C PHE A 12 -6.95 -1.90 9.03
N THR A 13 -8.22 -2.24 9.14
CA THR A 13 -8.69 -3.61 9.04
C THR A 13 -10.09 -3.66 8.44
N LEU A 14 -10.45 -4.80 7.86
CA LEU A 14 -11.80 -5.05 7.37
C LEU A 14 -12.57 -5.79 8.47
N VAL A 15 -13.62 -5.18 8.99
CA VAL A 15 -14.54 -5.80 9.96
C VAL A 15 -15.92 -5.82 9.32
N ASP A 16 -16.52 -7.01 9.19
CA ASP A 16 -17.82 -7.21 8.56
C ASP A 16 -17.94 -6.61 7.15
N GLY A 17 -16.86 -6.77 6.35
CA GLY A 17 -16.79 -6.24 4.99
C GLY A 17 -16.64 -4.72 4.89
N LYS A 18 -16.49 -4.01 6.03
CA LYS A 18 -16.33 -2.55 6.07
C LYS A 18 -14.95 -2.17 6.57
N PRO A 19 -14.32 -1.15 5.96
CA PRO A 19 -13.04 -0.64 6.45
C PRO A 19 -13.20 0.02 7.82
N ARG A 20 -12.28 -0.29 8.73
CA ARG A 20 -12.16 0.32 10.06
C ARG A 20 -10.76 0.87 10.25
N PHE A 21 -10.69 2.08 10.76
CA PHE A 21 -9.48 2.73 11.22
C PHE A 21 -9.51 2.78 12.75
N LEU A 22 -8.50 2.22 13.39
CA LEU A 22 -8.45 2.03 14.84
C LEU A 22 -7.08 2.45 15.36
N ASP A 23 -7.03 2.87 16.62
CA ASP A 23 -5.77 3.15 17.31
C ASP A 23 -5.01 1.86 17.65
N GLY A 24 -3.68 2.01 17.73
CA GLY A 24 -2.72 0.98 18.07
C GLY A 24 -2.26 0.13 16.90
N ARG A 25 -1.21 -0.66 17.16
CA ARG A 25 -0.65 -1.61 16.20
C ARG A 25 -1.58 -2.81 15.98
N ALA A 26 -1.50 -3.39 14.78
CA ALA A 26 -2.11 -4.70 14.52
C ALA A 26 -1.26 -5.79 15.19
N LYS A 27 -1.91 -6.83 15.74
CA LYS A 27 -1.22 -7.97 16.38
C LYS A 27 -0.50 -8.87 15.37
N ASP A 28 -1.09 -9.04 14.19
CA ASP A 28 -0.58 -9.83 13.06
C ASP A 28 -0.77 -9.00 11.77
N PRO A 29 0.03 -7.94 11.57
CA PRO A 29 -0.12 -7.07 10.40
C PRO A 29 0.23 -7.83 9.12
N ASP A 30 -0.57 -7.67 8.07
CA ASP A 30 -0.14 -8.08 6.72
C ASP A 30 0.93 -7.12 6.18
N PHE A 31 0.70 -5.82 6.40
CA PHE A 31 1.56 -4.72 6.00
C PHE A 31 1.74 -3.75 7.15
N GLU A 32 2.94 -3.20 7.25
CA GLU A 32 3.20 -2.00 8.01
C GLU A 32 3.56 -0.86 7.06
N LEU A 33 2.82 0.23 7.19
CA LEU A 33 3.02 1.44 6.42
C LEU A 33 3.60 2.53 7.32
N THR A 34 4.67 3.17 6.87
CA THR A 34 5.15 4.45 7.41
C THR A 34 4.90 5.52 6.34
N MET A 35 4.05 6.48 6.66
CA MET A 35 3.60 7.52 5.73
C MET A 35 4.30 8.84 6.02
N ALA A 36 4.97 9.40 5.02
CA ALA A 36 5.43 10.78 5.07
C ALA A 36 4.28 11.75 4.78
N PRO A 37 4.30 12.99 5.33
CA PRO A 37 3.22 13.96 5.19
C PRO A 37 2.89 14.30 3.74
N GLY A 38 3.91 14.42 2.87
CA GLY A 38 3.70 14.70 1.45
C GLY A 38 2.91 13.61 0.74
N ALA A 39 3.14 12.34 1.07
CA ALA A 39 2.38 11.22 0.53
C ALA A 39 0.92 11.22 1.03
N VAL A 40 0.70 11.57 2.30
CA VAL A 40 -0.67 11.68 2.86
C VAL A 40 -1.45 12.79 2.17
N THR A 41 -0.87 13.99 2.07
CA THR A 41 -1.49 15.14 1.42
C THR A 41 -1.82 14.85 -0.04
N ALA A 42 -0.89 14.25 -0.79
CA ALA A 42 -1.12 13.90 -2.19
C ALA A 42 -2.30 12.93 -2.36
N ILE A 43 -2.37 11.88 -1.53
CA ILE A 43 -3.47 10.90 -1.60
C ILE A 43 -4.80 11.54 -1.17
N ALA A 44 -4.81 12.27 -0.06
CA ALA A 44 -6.03 12.88 0.49
C ALA A 44 -6.59 14.01 -0.39
N SER A 45 -5.76 14.66 -1.20
CA SER A 45 -6.17 15.72 -2.12
C SER A 45 -6.97 15.21 -3.34
N ASN A 46 -7.14 13.90 -3.48
CA ASN A 46 -7.84 13.27 -4.60
C ASN A 46 -9.07 12.45 -4.13
N PRO A 47 -10.06 13.05 -3.45
CA PRO A 47 -11.17 12.31 -2.82
C PRO A 47 -12.11 11.62 -3.81
N ASN A 48 -12.14 12.08 -5.07
CA ASN A 48 -12.99 11.53 -6.13
C ASN A 48 -12.23 10.65 -7.13
N ALA A 49 -10.93 10.41 -6.90
CA ALA A 49 -10.15 9.56 -7.78
C ALA A 49 -10.62 8.10 -7.69
N ASP A 50 -10.61 7.41 -8.83
CA ASP A 50 -10.90 5.99 -8.81
C ASP A 50 -9.78 5.19 -8.13
N VAL A 51 -10.12 3.97 -7.71
CA VAL A 51 -9.20 3.08 -6.97
C VAL A 51 -7.92 2.80 -7.76
N GLY A 52 -7.99 2.79 -9.10
CA GLY A 52 -6.83 2.58 -9.95
C GLY A 52 -5.87 3.77 -9.90
N ASP A 53 -6.38 4.98 -10.05
CA ASP A 53 -5.57 6.21 -10.01
C ASP A 53 -4.94 6.41 -8.61
N LEU A 54 -5.70 6.14 -7.54
CA LEU A 54 -5.18 6.14 -6.15
C LEU A 54 -4.12 5.06 -5.94
N GLY A 55 -4.30 3.87 -6.54
CA GLY A 55 -3.32 2.80 -6.50
C GLY A 55 -2.00 3.17 -7.16
N ILE A 56 -2.05 3.82 -8.33
CA ILE A 56 -0.86 4.32 -9.03
C ILE A 56 -0.13 5.35 -8.17
N LEU A 57 -0.86 6.33 -7.63
CA LEU A 57 -0.30 7.37 -6.76
C LEU A 57 0.38 6.76 -5.52
N PHE A 58 -0.28 5.79 -4.89
CA PHE A 58 0.29 5.04 -3.77
C PHE A 58 1.62 4.36 -4.14
N PHE A 59 1.69 3.66 -5.28
CA PHE A 59 2.93 3.01 -5.72
C PHE A 59 4.03 4.01 -6.08
N GLN A 60 3.70 5.15 -6.66
CA GLN A 60 4.66 6.23 -6.93
C GLN A 60 5.34 6.70 -5.64
N HIS A 61 4.57 6.87 -4.57
CA HIS A 61 5.09 7.27 -3.27
C HIS A 61 5.90 6.15 -2.58
N ILE A 62 5.63 4.87 -2.85
CA ILE A 62 6.49 3.77 -2.36
C ILE A 62 7.90 3.85 -2.96
N ILE A 63 7.99 4.14 -4.26
CA ILE A 63 9.27 4.20 -4.99
C ILE A 63 9.92 5.60 -4.98
N ALA A 64 9.31 6.56 -4.30
CA ALA A 64 9.83 7.92 -4.20
C ALA A 64 11.21 7.93 -3.53
N GLN A 65 12.10 8.74 -4.09
CA GLN A 65 13.44 8.98 -3.53
C GLN A 65 13.40 10.04 -2.42
N ASP A 66 12.54 11.04 -2.58
CA ASP A 66 12.32 12.08 -1.57
C ASP A 66 11.66 11.49 -0.31
N PRO A 67 12.32 11.58 0.88
CA PRO A 67 11.76 11.09 2.14
C PRO A 67 10.41 11.72 2.52
N GLN A 68 10.15 12.99 2.16
CA GLN A 68 8.90 13.67 2.49
C GLN A 68 7.72 13.19 1.65
N SER A 69 8.02 12.56 0.51
CA SER A 69 7.05 11.99 -0.41
C SER A 69 6.98 10.45 -0.30
N LYS A 70 7.66 9.84 0.66
CA LYS A 70 7.84 8.38 0.69
C LYS A 70 6.77 7.64 1.50
N ILE A 71 6.35 6.49 0.99
CA ILE A 71 5.63 5.47 1.75
C ILE A 71 6.58 4.30 2.00
N GLY A 72 6.99 4.13 3.26
CA GLY A 72 7.72 2.95 3.70
C GLY A 72 6.75 1.78 3.88
N VAL A 73 7.02 0.66 3.22
CA VAL A 73 6.20 -0.55 3.34
C VAL A 73 7.06 -1.68 3.87
N LYS A 74 6.63 -2.31 4.96
CA LYS A 74 7.16 -3.59 5.43
C LYS A 74 6.09 -4.65 5.28
N LEU A 75 6.42 -5.70 4.52
CA LEU A 75 5.53 -6.84 4.33
C LEU A 75 5.86 -7.93 5.35
N HIS A 76 4.90 -8.22 6.23
CA HIS A 76 5.03 -9.23 7.29
C HIS A 76 4.42 -10.57 6.88
N SER A 77 3.36 -10.52 6.07
CA SER A 77 2.72 -11.72 5.54
C SER A 77 3.48 -12.28 4.34
N GLY A 78 3.79 -13.59 4.36
CA GLY A 78 4.23 -14.31 3.18
C GLY A 78 3.18 -14.22 2.06
N LEU A 79 3.63 -14.28 0.79
CA LEU A 79 2.78 -14.11 -0.39
C LEU A 79 1.52 -15.00 -0.37
N LEU A 80 1.63 -16.21 0.19
CA LEU A 80 0.53 -17.17 0.38
C LEU A 80 -0.56 -16.73 1.37
N LYS A 81 -0.23 -15.95 2.41
CA LYS A 81 -1.23 -15.40 3.34
C LYS A 81 -1.99 -14.24 2.69
N LEU A 82 -1.32 -13.44 1.89
CA LEU A 82 -1.91 -12.31 1.17
C LEU A 82 -2.97 -12.75 0.15
N THR A 83 -2.69 -13.82 -0.60
CA THR A 83 -3.64 -14.36 -1.57
C THR A 83 -4.89 -14.93 -0.89
N LYS A 84 -4.74 -15.60 0.26
CA LYS A 84 -5.88 -16.11 1.06
C LYS A 84 -6.72 -15.01 1.73
N ARG A 85 -6.13 -13.86 2.07
CA ARG A 85 -6.83 -12.72 2.70
C ARG A 85 -7.47 -11.75 1.70
N GLY A 86 -7.59 -12.15 0.43
CA GLY A 86 -8.33 -11.37 -0.57
C GLY A 86 -7.57 -10.18 -1.17
N TRP A 87 -6.26 -10.05 -0.92
CA TRP A 87 -5.44 -8.96 -1.47
C TRP A 87 -5.45 -8.93 -3.00
N LEU A 88 -5.55 -10.09 -3.65
CA LEU A 88 -5.71 -10.19 -5.09
C LEU A 88 -6.98 -9.48 -5.58
N GLY A 89 -8.05 -9.47 -4.78
CA GLY A 89 -9.28 -8.73 -5.09
C GLY A 89 -9.09 -7.21 -5.09
N VAL A 90 -8.28 -6.67 -4.17
CA VAL A 90 -7.93 -5.24 -4.13
C VAL A 90 -7.00 -4.86 -5.29
N MET A 91 -6.05 -5.72 -5.64
CA MET A 91 -5.23 -5.51 -6.85
C MET A 91 -6.08 -5.57 -8.12
N MET A 92 -7.07 -6.48 -8.18
CA MET A 92 -8.02 -6.56 -9.28
C MET A 92 -8.96 -5.35 -9.33
N SER A 93 -9.33 -4.74 -8.20
CA SER A 93 -10.18 -3.54 -8.17
C SER A 93 -9.45 -2.26 -8.61
N GLY A 94 -8.13 -2.19 -8.45
CA GLY A 94 -7.29 -1.18 -9.13
C GLY A 94 -7.24 -1.35 -10.65
N GLY A 95 -7.71 -2.49 -11.16
CA GLY A 95 -8.03 -2.72 -12.56
C GLY A 95 -6.84 -2.69 -13.52
N ALA A 96 -7.15 -2.79 -14.81
CA ALA A 96 -6.20 -2.76 -15.92
C ALA A 96 -5.30 -1.50 -15.91
N LYS A 97 -5.74 -0.39 -15.30
CA LYS A 97 -4.96 0.84 -15.14
C LYS A 97 -3.70 0.63 -14.31
N VAL A 98 -3.82 0.06 -13.10
CA VAL A 98 -2.66 -0.19 -12.22
C VAL A 98 -1.72 -1.21 -12.85
N PHE A 99 -2.27 -2.27 -13.43
CA PHE A 99 -1.47 -3.28 -14.16
C PHE A 99 -0.77 -2.70 -15.39
N GLY A 100 -1.44 -1.85 -16.17
CA GLY A 100 -0.87 -1.15 -17.31
C GLY A 100 0.26 -0.19 -16.92
N TRP A 101 0.05 0.58 -15.84
CA TRP A 101 1.08 1.46 -15.28
C TRP A 101 2.30 0.68 -14.80
N MET A 102 2.10 -0.44 -14.07
CA MET A 102 3.19 -1.30 -13.62
C MET A 102 3.94 -1.93 -14.80
N ALA A 103 3.22 -2.41 -15.82
CA ALA A 103 3.81 -2.96 -17.03
C ALA A 103 4.65 -1.92 -17.79
N ALA A 104 4.16 -0.68 -17.89
CA ALA A 104 4.90 0.44 -18.48
C ALA A 104 6.16 0.82 -17.69
N LYS A 105 6.21 0.50 -16.39
CA LYS A 105 7.40 0.63 -15.52
C LYS A 105 8.28 -0.62 -15.49
N GLY A 106 8.02 -1.62 -16.34
CA GLY A 106 8.80 -2.86 -16.42
C GLY A 106 8.47 -3.90 -15.36
N LEU A 107 7.45 -3.66 -14.53
CA LEU A 107 7.01 -4.56 -13.47
C LEU A 107 5.89 -5.46 -14.01
N LYS A 108 6.27 -6.50 -14.74
CA LYS A 108 5.34 -7.41 -15.42
C LYS A 108 4.86 -8.53 -14.48
N GLY A 109 3.64 -8.38 -13.97
CA GLY A 109 2.86 -9.47 -13.37
C GLY A 109 3.02 -9.69 -11.85
N PRO A 110 2.23 -10.60 -11.26
CA PRO A 110 2.15 -10.83 -9.81
C PRO A 110 3.51 -11.17 -9.18
N SER A 111 4.39 -11.86 -9.91
CA SER A 111 5.74 -12.21 -9.47
C SER A 111 6.70 -11.01 -9.42
N ALA A 112 6.58 -10.05 -10.33
CA ALA A 112 7.40 -8.82 -10.30
C ALA A 112 6.97 -7.91 -9.13
N ILE A 113 5.67 -7.87 -8.84
CA ILE A 113 5.11 -7.19 -7.67
C ILE A 113 5.57 -7.90 -6.39
N ALA A 114 5.45 -9.23 -6.32
CA ALA A 114 5.94 -10.02 -5.21
C ALA A 114 7.46 -9.87 -5.00
N HIS A 115 8.23 -9.73 -6.08
CA HIS A 115 9.66 -9.49 -6.04
C HIS A 115 9.99 -8.06 -5.58
N ALA A 116 9.26 -7.05 -6.07
CA ALA A 116 9.38 -5.67 -5.60
C ALA A 116 9.00 -5.54 -4.12
N LEU A 117 7.88 -6.13 -3.71
CA LEU A 117 7.44 -6.24 -2.32
C LEU A 117 8.42 -7.08 -1.48
N GLY A 118 9.02 -8.12 -2.07
CA GLY A 118 10.03 -8.97 -1.42
C GLY A 118 11.34 -8.24 -1.16
N ARG A 119 11.69 -7.25 -1.97
CA ARG A 119 12.80 -6.31 -1.70
C ARG A 119 12.47 -5.37 -0.53
N LEU A 120 11.22 -4.94 -0.42
CA LEU A 120 10.74 -4.14 0.71
C LEU A 120 10.75 -4.92 2.05
N ARG A 121 10.68 -6.26 2.01
CA ARG A 121 10.82 -7.12 3.20
C ARG A 121 12.23 -7.12 3.80
N LYS A 122 13.27 -6.75 3.04
CA LYS A 122 14.69 -6.79 3.46
C LYS A 122 15.25 -5.43 3.92
N GLY A 123 14.46 -4.35 3.90
CA GLY A 123 14.81 -3.03 4.42
C GLY A 123 13.96 -2.65 5.64
#